data_AF-A0A1I2HXA9-F1
#
_entry.id   AF-A0A1I2HXA9-F1
#
_cell.length_a   1.000
_cell.length_b   1.000
_cell.length_c   1.000
_cell.angle_alpha   90.00
_cell.angle_beta   90.00
_cell.angle_gamma   90.00
#
_symmetry.space_group_name_H-M   'P 1'
#
loop_
_entity.id
_entity.type
_entity.pdbx_description
1 polymer ?
#
loop_
_entity_poly.entity_id
_entity_poly.type
_entity_poly.pdbx_seq_one_letter_code
_entity_poly.pdbx_strand_id
1 'polypeptide(L)'
;MIVERLPVKLYHGSASPIDHFSLEHLGSNSGHDGAGLGVYLTSKPELASQYADMACRLGGDGQVVYPVWARLQNPYRYDTASAFYSDAAERAGLETAWREVLMKAGFDGIVVRSDYEEVVVFDPAVIEFDLTIDVRGQVAMFKPATAEEFQSWFAGSAVVRPDGQPLMVHHGTTVVKVVPGETRPGDAKATAELQALADQHGIPEANDVPVILERWVAMGMAANRGVSPEDAVRARALLEKSRPRVTRPSEALGFDAFELPAGDKELGAHFGTRTHASGFGNVFDFYLRIGNPLRLPDLGTWHYQSVMREVRRQGVSLSEDEYTVVFNARDNNAALRELLLSKGFDGVVYANEAEGSGDSFIVFRADQVVAAVDVDASWVQVPGDVAVTWAADRLLKQVGLEILSDADIASYSAHRFDDMAMRPGVDLAQLQWTSYAGYLQKHFYVRDPEQVEAGLLRTAYYYPNGAEGDHGAPRLIIVDDSDRELDSICGDRSAAPREASLQAAMLDLPSP
;
A
#
# COMPACT_ATOMS: atom_id res chain seq x y z
N MET A 1 30.67 14.11 -3.03
CA MET A 1 29.53 14.73 -3.76
C MET A 1 28.63 13.59 -4.20
N ILE A 2 27.45 13.49 -3.61
CA ILE A 2 26.52 12.37 -3.83
C ILE A 2 25.91 12.52 -5.23
N VAL A 3 26.20 11.56 -6.10
CA VAL A 3 25.49 11.39 -7.37
C VAL A 3 24.24 10.58 -7.03
N GLU A 4 23.14 11.26 -6.71
CA GLU A 4 21.86 10.58 -6.50
C GLU A 4 21.43 9.92 -7.81
N ARG A 5 21.41 8.58 -7.83
CA ARG A 5 20.98 7.75 -8.96
C ARG A 5 19.61 7.09 -8.72
N LEU A 6 18.89 7.50 -7.67
CA LEU A 6 17.58 6.98 -7.31
C LEU A 6 16.47 7.90 -7.83
N PRO A 7 15.30 7.35 -8.22
CA PRO A 7 14.12 8.16 -8.51
C PRO A 7 13.73 8.97 -7.27
N VAL A 8 13.57 10.28 -7.40
CA VAL A 8 13.14 11.16 -6.30
C VAL A 8 11.62 11.31 -6.38
N LYS A 9 10.93 11.14 -5.25
CA LYS A 9 9.49 11.42 -5.16
C LYS A 9 9.28 12.94 -5.18
N LEU A 10 8.52 13.39 -6.17
CA LEU A 10 8.16 14.80 -6.36
C LEU A 10 6.67 14.90 -6.67
N TYR A 11 6.19 16.13 -6.81
CA TYR A 11 4.79 16.46 -7.07
C TYR A 11 4.69 17.45 -8.24
N HIS A 12 3.65 17.29 -9.05
CA HIS A 12 3.31 18.20 -10.13
C HIS A 12 1.87 18.71 -9.98
N GLY A 13 1.68 20.02 -10.05
CA GLY A 13 0.35 20.64 -10.06
C GLY A 13 -0.15 20.89 -11.49
N SER A 14 -1.37 20.43 -11.80
CA SER A 14 -2.03 20.62 -13.10
C SER A 14 -3.44 21.22 -12.95
N ALA A 15 -3.84 21.99 -13.96
CA ALA A 15 -5.17 22.59 -14.09
C ALA A 15 -6.23 21.65 -14.67
N SER A 16 -5.82 20.46 -15.11
CA SER A 16 -6.68 19.46 -15.77
C SER A 16 -6.05 18.07 -15.64
N PRO A 17 -6.85 16.99 -15.74
CA PRO A 17 -6.31 15.65 -15.77
C PRO A 17 -5.33 15.45 -16.93
N ILE A 18 -4.15 14.91 -16.65
CA ILE A 18 -3.15 14.46 -17.62
C ILE A 18 -2.91 12.95 -17.46
N ASP A 19 -2.69 12.27 -18.57
CA ASP A 19 -2.35 10.85 -18.65
C ASP A 19 -0.87 10.61 -19.01
N HIS A 20 -0.16 11.65 -19.45
CA HIS A 20 1.26 11.67 -19.70
C HIS A 20 1.83 13.09 -19.55
N PHE A 21 3.13 13.20 -19.26
CA PHE A 21 3.85 14.46 -19.34
C PHE A 21 4.28 14.72 -20.79
N SER A 22 4.15 15.96 -21.25
CA SER A 22 4.53 16.36 -22.60
C SER A 22 5.20 17.73 -22.61
N LEU A 23 6.14 17.92 -23.54
CA LEU A 23 6.79 19.20 -23.78
C LEU A 23 5.97 20.12 -24.70
N GLU A 24 4.83 19.66 -25.22
CA GLU A 24 4.00 20.44 -26.16
C GLU A 24 3.23 21.59 -25.48
N HIS A 25 3.03 21.51 -24.16
CA HIS A 25 2.20 22.43 -23.39
C HIS A 25 2.98 23.13 -22.25
N LEU A 26 4.31 23.26 -22.38
CA LEU A 26 5.13 23.86 -21.33
C LEU A 26 4.69 25.31 -21.03
N GLY A 27 4.65 25.64 -19.74
CA GLY A 27 4.29 26.98 -19.27
C GLY A 27 2.82 27.36 -19.32
N SER A 28 1.92 26.50 -19.82
CA SER A 28 0.47 26.76 -19.81
C SER A 28 -0.10 26.92 -18.39
N ASN A 29 0.56 26.35 -17.38
CA ASN A 29 0.08 26.33 -16.00
C ASN A 29 0.47 27.57 -15.18
N SER A 30 1.50 28.33 -15.59
CA SER A 30 2.04 29.45 -14.79
C SER A 30 2.28 30.74 -15.58
N GLY A 31 2.48 30.67 -16.90
CA GLY A 31 2.76 31.84 -17.75
C GLY A 31 4.07 32.58 -17.42
N HIS A 32 4.98 31.96 -16.67
CA HIS A 32 6.24 32.58 -16.24
C HIS A 32 7.36 32.46 -17.30
N ASP A 33 8.25 33.46 -17.36
CA ASP A 33 9.40 33.62 -18.29
C ASP A 33 10.47 32.49 -18.28
N GLY A 34 10.27 31.43 -17.48
CA GLY A 34 11.12 30.23 -17.44
C GLY A 34 10.36 28.93 -17.65
N ALA A 35 9.03 28.98 -17.69
CA ALA A 35 8.18 27.81 -17.63
C ALA A 35 8.26 26.92 -18.88
N GLY A 36 8.89 27.42 -19.95
CA GLY A 36 9.20 26.69 -21.18
C GLY A 36 10.42 25.75 -21.10
N LEU A 37 11.14 25.70 -19.97
CA LEU A 37 12.37 24.90 -19.85
C LEU A 37 12.12 23.39 -19.82
N GLY A 38 11.03 22.95 -19.22
CA GLY A 38 10.75 21.53 -19.02
C GLY A 38 9.61 21.32 -18.03
N VAL A 39 9.48 20.11 -17.54
CA VAL A 39 8.44 19.76 -16.56
C VAL A 39 8.90 20.21 -15.17
N TYR A 40 8.14 21.12 -14.57
CA TYR A 40 8.39 21.60 -13.21
C TYR A 40 7.79 20.64 -12.19
N LEU A 41 8.61 20.23 -11.24
CA LEU A 41 8.30 19.33 -10.14
C LEU A 41 8.78 19.94 -8.81
N THR A 42 8.16 19.53 -7.71
CA THR A 42 8.52 20.00 -6.37
C THR A 42 8.51 18.86 -5.36
N SER A 43 9.39 18.89 -4.36
CA SER A 43 9.32 17.99 -3.21
C SER A 43 8.17 18.32 -2.24
N LYS A 44 7.50 19.47 -2.41
CA LYS A 44 6.45 19.97 -1.50
C LYS A 44 5.05 19.85 -2.13
N PRO A 45 4.17 18.94 -1.65
CA PRO A 45 2.84 18.76 -2.21
C PRO A 45 1.96 20.02 -2.08
N GLU A 46 2.20 20.86 -1.07
CA GLU A 46 1.49 22.13 -0.89
C GLU A 46 1.85 23.13 -1.99
N LEU A 47 3.11 23.15 -2.42
CA LEU A 47 3.57 24.02 -3.50
C LEU A 47 3.01 23.54 -4.85
N ALA A 48 2.95 22.22 -5.07
CA ALA A 48 2.27 21.65 -6.23
C ALA A 48 0.77 22.02 -6.25
N SER A 49 0.13 22.02 -5.08
CA SER A 49 -1.27 22.45 -4.94
C SER A 49 -1.44 23.93 -5.30
N GLN A 50 -0.51 24.80 -4.90
CA GLN A 50 -0.53 26.22 -5.29
C GLN A 50 -0.36 26.40 -6.80
N TYR A 51 0.51 25.62 -7.45
CA TYR A 51 0.65 25.63 -8.90
C TYR A 51 -0.64 25.16 -9.60
N ALA A 52 -1.29 24.11 -9.10
CA ALA A 52 -2.58 23.66 -9.61
C ALA A 52 -3.68 24.74 -9.47
N ASP A 53 -3.74 25.42 -8.33
CA ASP A 53 -4.68 26.54 -8.10
C ASP A 53 -4.42 27.72 -9.04
N MET A 54 -3.16 28.10 -9.23
CA MET A 54 -2.79 29.16 -10.18
C MET A 54 -3.19 28.78 -11.61
N ALA A 55 -2.92 27.55 -12.03
CA ALA A 55 -3.24 27.06 -13.36
C ALA A 55 -4.77 27.01 -13.60
N CYS A 56 -5.53 26.59 -12.58
CA CYS A 56 -7.00 26.62 -12.60
C CYS A 56 -7.55 28.04 -12.85
N ARG A 57 -7.00 29.06 -12.19
CA ARG A 57 -7.39 30.47 -12.40
C ARG A 57 -7.10 30.99 -13.81
N LEU A 58 -6.21 30.34 -14.55
CA LEU A 58 -5.87 30.68 -15.93
C LEU A 58 -6.75 29.95 -16.97
N GLY A 59 -7.75 29.17 -16.53
CA GLY A 59 -8.78 28.57 -17.40
C GLY A 59 -8.85 27.04 -17.39
N GLY A 60 -8.30 26.38 -16.37
CA GLY A 60 -8.37 24.92 -16.23
C GLY A 60 -9.67 24.39 -15.63
N ASP A 61 -10.04 23.17 -15.99
CA ASP A 61 -11.28 22.49 -15.53
C ASP A 61 -11.18 21.86 -14.13
N GLY A 62 -10.03 21.96 -13.44
CA GLY A 62 -9.84 21.43 -12.09
C GLY A 62 -8.49 21.75 -11.46
N GLN A 63 -8.25 21.25 -10.24
CA GLN A 63 -6.94 21.27 -9.57
C GLN A 63 -6.53 19.84 -9.28
N VAL A 64 -5.43 19.38 -9.87
CA VAL A 64 -4.92 18.01 -9.69
C VAL A 64 -3.45 18.07 -9.31
N VAL A 65 -3.07 17.31 -8.28
CA VAL A 65 -1.67 17.14 -7.87
C VAL A 65 -1.26 15.70 -8.13
N TYR A 66 -0.19 15.54 -8.90
CA TYR A 66 0.37 14.24 -9.28
C TYR A 66 1.66 13.98 -8.51
N PRO A 67 1.70 13.02 -7.58
CA PRO A 67 2.98 12.47 -7.16
C PRO A 67 3.62 11.72 -8.32
N VAL A 68 4.91 11.91 -8.46
CA VAL A 68 5.71 11.31 -9.53
C VAL A 68 7.06 10.88 -8.99
N TRP A 69 7.65 9.90 -9.64
CA TRP A 69 9.04 9.53 -9.47
C TRP A 69 9.81 10.10 -10.65
N ALA A 70 10.79 10.96 -10.38
CA ALA A 70 11.64 11.55 -11.41
C ALA A 70 13.08 11.04 -11.25
N ARG A 71 13.68 10.59 -12.37
CA ARG A 71 15.07 10.11 -12.38
C ARG A 71 15.98 11.14 -13.03
N LEU A 72 16.78 11.85 -12.24
CA LEU A 72 17.81 12.78 -12.70
C LEU A 72 19.19 12.19 -12.40
N GLN A 73 20.01 11.95 -13.42
CA GLN A 73 21.35 11.40 -13.32
C GLN A 73 22.42 12.49 -13.21
N ASN A 74 22.24 13.60 -13.91
CA ASN A 74 23.18 14.73 -13.92
C ASN A 74 22.45 16.07 -14.07
N PRO A 75 21.73 16.54 -13.03
CA PRO A 75 21.05 17.83 -13.12
C PRO A 75 22.04 18.99 -13.00
N TYR A 76 21.79 20.07 -13.72
CA TYR A 76 22.45 21.34 -13.50
C TYR A 76 21.96 21.94 -12.17
N ARG A 77 22.88 22.37 -11.30
CA ARG A 77 22.52 22.86 -9.95
C ARG A 77 22.81 24.34 -9.84
N TYR A 78 21.81 25.08 -9.37
CA TYR A 78 21.99 26.47 -8.95
C TYR A 78 22.32 26.55 -7.47
N ASP A 79 23.20 27.47 -7.08
CA ASP A 79 23.53 27.73 -5.67
C ASP A 79 22.37 28.41 -4.94
N THR A 80 21.58 29.23 -5.65
CA THR A 80 20.41 29.93 -5.11
C THR A 80 19.30 30.03 -6.15
N ALA A 81 18.05 30.03 -5.69
CA ALA A 81 16.89 30.26 -6.55
C ALA A 81 16.97 31.62 -7.27
N SER A 82 17.48 32.66 -6.61
CA SER A 82 17.64 33.99 -7.23
C SER A 82 18.56 33.98 -8.45
N ALA A 83 19.61 33.15 -8.44
CA ALA A 83 20.50 32.99 -9.59
C ALA A 83 19.76 32.33 -10.77
N PHE A 84 18.97 31.29 -10.50
CA PHE A 84 18.12 30.67 -11.51
C PHE A 84 17.12 31.65 -12.11
N TYR A 85 16.39 32.40 -11.28
CA TYR A 85 15.39 33.34 -11.77
C TYR A 85 16.00 34.52 -12.53
N SER A 86 17.23 34.93 -12.21
CA SER A 86 17.95 35.95 -12.97
C SER A 86 18.32 35.43 -14.36
N ASP A 87 18.87 34.23 -14.46
CA ASP A 87 19.18 33.57 -15.74
C ASP A 87 17.91 33.34 -16.58
N ALA A 88 16.80 32.93 -15.93
CA ALA A 88 15.53 32.73 -16.59
C ALA A 88 14.97 34.04 -17.17
N ALA A 89 15.03 35.13 -16.41
CA ALA A 89 14.60 36.45 -16.90
C ALA A 89 15.45 36.95 -18.07
N GLU A 90 16.77 36.74 -18.05
CA GLU A 90 17.66 37.10 -19.17
C GLU A 90 17.41 36.26 -20.43
N ARG A 91 16.84 35.07 -20.27
CA ARG A 91 16.60 34.08 -21.34
C ARG A 91 15.12 33.89 -21.65
N ALA A 92 14.26 34.81 -21.19
CA ALA A 92 12.83 34.79 -21.46
C ALA A 92 12.55 34.66 -22.97
N GLY A 93 11.74 33.67 -23.36
CA GLY A 93 11.45 33.35 -24.76
C GLY A 93 12.53 32.55 -25.51
N LEU A 94 13.63 32.16 -24.84
CA LEU A 94 14.71 31.32 -25.38
C LEU A 94 14.86 30.00 -24.61
N GLU A 95 13.85 29.59 -23.85
CA GLU A 95 13.88 28.45 -22.92
C GLU A 95 14.19 27.14 -23.63
N THR A 96 13.63 26.93 -24.83
CA THR A 96 13.90 25.73 -25.63
C THR A 96 15.37 25.63 -26.03
N ALA A 97 15.94 26.74 -26.55
CA ALA A 97 17.35 26.79 -26.92
C ALA A 97 18.25 26.64 -25.69
N TRP A 98 17.83 27.20 -24.54
CA TRP A 98 18.55 27.05 -23.28
C TRP A 98 18.56 25.60 -22.79
N ARG A 99 17.42 24.90 -22.79
CA ARG A 99 17.34 23.46 -22.52
C ARG A 99 18.28 22.67 -23.44
N GLU A 100 18.25 22.91 -24.75
CA GLU A 100 19.11 22.21 -25.71
C GLU A 100 20.61 22.39 -25.42
N VAL A 101 21.02 23.59 -25.01
CA VAL A 101 22.42 23.86 -24.62
C VAL A 101 22.80 23.05 -23.38
N LEU A 102 21.93 23.00 -22.37
CA LEU A 102 22.18 22.23 -21.15
C LEU A 102 22.20 20.71 -21.42
N MET A 103 21.27 20.21 -22.24
CA MET A 103 21.26 18.80 -22.67
C MET A 103 22.52 18.44 -23.45
N LYS A 104 22.99 19.31 -24.35
CA LYS A 104 24.24 19.09 -25.10
C LYS A 104 25.48 19.13 -24.21
N ALA A 105 25.44 19.88 -23.11
CA ALA A 105 26.46 19.86 -22.07
C ALA A 105 26.38 18.63 -21.15
N GLY A 106 25.38 17.76 -21.35
CA GLY A 106 25.20 16.51 -20.61
C GLY A 106 24.31 16.61 -19.38
N PHE A 107 23.55 17.70 -19.22
CA PHE A 107 22.59 17.85 -18.12
C PHE A 107 21.20 17.34 -18.51
N ASP A 108 20.52 16.65 -17.60
CA ASP A 108 19.20 16.04 -17.83
C ASP A 108 18.04 16.75 -17.10
N GLY A 109 18.37 17.77 -16.30
CA GLY A 109 17.41 18.66 -15.66
C GLY A 109 18.11 19.79 -14.93
N ILE A 110 17.35 20.54 -14.15
CA ILE A 110 17.82 21.61 -13.28
C ILE A 110 17.29 21.38 -11.88
N VAL A 111 18.16 21.51 -10.88
CA VAL A 111 17.77 21.61 -9.47
C VAL A 111 17.98 23.06 -9.06
N VAL A 112 16.88 23.77 -8.83
CA VAL A 112 16.88 25.20 -8.47
C VAL A 112 17.27 25.40 -7.01
N ARG A 113 16.83 24.47 -6.15
CA ARG A 113 17.13 24.46 -4.71
C ARG A 113 17.60 23.06 -4.30
N SER A 114 18.58 22.99 -3.41
CA SER A 114 19.22 21.74 -2.99
C SER A 114 18.28 20.76 -2.27
N ASP A 115 17.14 21.22 -1.75
CA ASP A 115 16.10 20.43 -1.09
C ASP A 115 15.03 19.90 -2.06
N TYR A 116 15.27 20.03 -3.37
CA TYR A 116 14.34 19.65 -4.44
C TYR A 116 12.98 20.37 -4.36
N GLU A 117 12.89 21.50 -3.64
CA GLU A 117 11.66 22.31 -3.59
C GLU A 117 11.24 22.75 -4.99
N GLU A 118 12.18 22.96 -5.91
CA GLU A 118 11.90 23.26 -7.31
C GLU A 118 12.92 22.58 -8.24
N VAL A 119 12.41 21.77 -9.15
CA VAL A 119 13.15 20.93 -10.09
C VAL A 119 12.55 21.05 -11.47
N VAL A 120 13.39 21.14 -12.49
CA VAL A 120 12.97 21.14 -13.90
C VAL A 120 13.52 19.89 -14.57
N VAL A 121 12.65 19.06 -15.12
CA VAL A 121 13.03 17.84 -15.86
C VAL A 121 12.92 18.11 -17.36
N PHE A 122 13.98 17.79 -18.11
CA PHE A 122 14.02 18.08 -19.56
C PHE A 122 13.34 17.02 -20.41
N ASP A 123 13.41 15.75 -20.00
CA ASP A 123 12.78 14.62 -20.69
C ASP A 123 11.61 14.08 -19.86
N PRO A 124 10.35 14.22 -20.30
CA PRO A 124 9.21 13.68 -19.55
C PRO A 124 9.23 12.15 -19.47
N ALA A 125 9.99 11.44 -20.32
CA ALA A 125 10.06 9.97 -20.29
C ALA A 125 10.76 9.43 -19.03
N VAL A 126 11.50 10.26 -18.29
CA VAL A 126 12.11 9.87 -16.99
C VAL A 126 11.21 10.18 -15.79
N ILE A 127 9.97 10.60 -16.04
CA ILE A 127 8.94 10.88 -15.03
C ILE A 127 7.91 9.77 -15.08
N GLU A 128 7.76 9.05 -13.98
CA GLU A 128 6.78 7.98 -13.82
C GLU A 128 5.70 8.47 -12.83
N PHE A 129 4.42 8.37 -13.21
CA PHE A 129 3.34 8.62 -12.26
C PHE A 129 3.42 7.61 -11.12
N ASP A 130 3.28 8.09 -9.89
CA ASP A 130 2.97 7.22 -8.77
C ASP A 130 1.48 6.86 -8.90
N LEU A 131 1.20 5.76 -9.63
CA LEU A 131 -0.13 5.25 -10.02
C LEU A 131 -1.02 4.86 -8.83
N THR A 132 -0.56 5.15 -7.61
CA THR A 132 -1.34 5.03 -6.40
C THR A 132 -2.38 6.14 -6.25
N ILE A 133 -2.53 7.11 -7.17
CA ILE A 133 -3.41 8.29 -7.02
C ILE A 133 -4.48 8.41 -8.13
N ASP A 134 -5.73 8.70 -7.75
CA ASP A 134 -6.86 8.98 -8.65
C ASP A 134 -6.91 10.44 -9.15
N VAL A 135 -7.83 10.72 -10.09
CA VAL A 135 -8.00 12.03 -10.77
C VAL A 135 -8.31 13.22 -9.84
N ARG A 136 -8.48 13.01 -8.53
CA ARG A 136 -8.68 14.05 -7.51
C ARG A 136 -7.45 14.28 -6.63
N GLY A 137 -6.31 13.64 -6.94
CA GLY A 137 -5.12 13.71 -6.10
C GLY A 137 -5.23 12.87 -4.82
N GLN A 138 -6.20 11.96 -4.73
CA GLN A 138 -6.34 11.04 -3.61
C GLN A 138 -5.70 9.70 -3.93
N VAL A 139 -5.00 9.11 -2.97
CA VAL A 139 -4.47 7.76 -3.12
C VAL A 139 -5.66 6.80 -3.34
N ALA A 140 -5.67 6.03 -4.43
CA ALA A 140 -6.67 5.01 -4.70
C ALA A 140 -6.39 3.76 -3.86
N MET A 141 -7.40 2.89 -3.71
CA MET A 141 -7.15 1.55 -3.21
C MET A 141 -6.20 0.79 -4.14
N PHE A 142 -5.35 -0.03 -3.56
CA PHE A 142 -4.49 -0.93 -4.32
C PHE A 142 -5.34 -1.95 -5.08
N LYS A 143 -5.03 -2.16 -6.36
CA LYS A 143 -5.73 -3.11 -7.24
C LYS A 143 -4.73 -4.10 -7.84
N PRO A 144 -4.51 -5.26 -7.22
CA PRO A 144 -3.61 -6.27 -7.76
C PRO A 144 -4.19 -6.91 -9.03
N ALA A 145 -3.36 -7.09 -10.05
CA ALA A 145 -3.69 -7.87 -11.24
C ALA A 145 -3.29 -9.35 -11.10
N THR A 146 -2.36 -9.66 -10.19
CA THR A 146 -1.79 -11.00 -10.01
C THR A 146 -1.64 -11.40 -8.54
N ALA A 147 -1.46 -12.70 -8.30
CA ALA A 147 -1.18 -13.24 -6.97
C ALA A 147 0.14 -12.67 -6.42
N GLU A 148 1.17 -12.58 -7.28
CA GLU A 148 2.48 -12.06 -6.93
C GLU A 148 2.42 -10.60 -6.49
N GLU A 149 1.64 -9.76 -7.20
CA GLU A 149 1.42 -8.36 -6.82
C GLU A 149 0.71 -8.25 -5.47
N PHE A 150 -0.37 -9.01 -5.25
CA PHE A 150 -1.08 -9.01 -3.97
C PHE A 150 -0.17 -9.46 -2.83
N GLN A 151 0.55 -10.57 -2.99
CA GLN A 151 1.41 -11.13 -1.97
C GLN A 151 2.61 -10.21 -1.67
N SER A 152 3.21 -9.61 -2.70
CA SER A 152 4.28 -8.63 -2.53
C SER A 152 3.81 -7.37 -1.80
N TRP A 153 2.63 -6.86 -2.16
CA TRP A 153 2.02 -5.72 -1.48
C TRP A 153 1.70 -6.05 -0.02
N PHE A 154 1.12 -7.22 0.24
CA PHE A 154 0.73 -7.64 1.58
C PHE A 154 1.91 -8.03 2.48
N ALA A 155 3.07 -8.36 1.89
CA ALA A 155 4.25 -8.86 2.59
C ALA A 155 4.65 -7.96 3.78
N GLY A 156 4.76 -8.58 4.96
CA GLY A 156 5.11 -7.89 6.21
C GLY A 156 4.00 -7.02 6.80
N SER A 157 2.73 -7.24 6.42
CA SER A 157 1.58 -6.67 7.13
C SER A 157 1.44 -7.28 8.53
N ALA A 158 0.98 -6.47 9.48
CA ALA A 158 0.56 -6.86 10.81
C ALA A 158 -0.89 -7.37 10.84
N VAL A 159 -1.66 -7.13 9.79
CA VAL A 159 -3.09 -7.48 9.70
C VAL A 159 -3.25 -8.94 9.27
N VAL A 160 -2.77 -9.86 10.11
CA VAL A 160 -2.72 -11.31 9.84
C VAL A 160 -3.54 -12.09 10.85
N ARG A 161 -3.99 -13.27 10.43
CA ARG A 161 -4.58 -14.28 11.30
C ARG A 161 -3.49 -14.92 12.19
N PRO A 162 -3.85 -15.65 13.25
CA PRO A 162 -2.88 -16.36 14.09
C PRO A 162 -2.00 -17.38 13.34
N ASP A 163 -2.47 -17.88 12.20
CA ASP A 163 -1.73 -18.78 11.29
C ASP A 163 -0.81 -18.02 10.30
N GLY A 164 -0.70 -16.70 10.42
CA GLY A 164 0.14 -15.83 9.57
C GLY A 164 -0.48 -15.46 8.23
N GLN A 165 -1.66 -16.00 7.90
CA GLN A 165 -2.36 -15.70 6.65
C GLN A 165 -2.98 -14.30 6.68
N PRO A 166 -3.26 -13.67 5.52
CA PRO A 166 -3.97 -12.41 5.48
C PRO A 166 -5.30 -12.45 6.25
N LEU A 167 -5.52 -11.46 7.12
CA LEU A 167 -6.79 -11.28 7.82
C LEU A 167 -7.71 -10.42 6.97
N MET A 168 -8.88 -10.98 6.64
CA MET A 168 -9.96 -10.21 6.03
C MET A 168 -10.66 -9.37 7.11
N VAL A 169 -10.81 -8.08 6.84
CA VAL A 169 -11.46 -7.12 7.73
C VAL A 169 -12.64 -6.46 7.02
N HIS A 170 -13.45 -5.73 7.77
CA HIS A 170 -14.72 -5.22 7.28
C HIS A 170 -14.84 -3.71 7.45
N HIS A 171 -15.45 -3.05 6.47
CA HIS A 171 -15.84 -1.65 6.54
C HIS A 171 -17.30 -1.49 6.07
N GLY A 172 -18.04 -0.64 6.78
CA GLY A 172 -19.45 -0.34 6.50
C GLY A 172 -19.59 1.00 5.82
N THR A 173 -20.31 1.05 4.70
CA THR A 173 -20.56 2.29 3.96
C THR A 173 -21.95 2.32 3.36
N THR A 174 -22.52 3.52 3.23
CA THR A 174 -23.77 3.77 2.50
C THR A 174 -23.54 4.09 1.02
N VAL A 175 -22.28 4.26 0.61
CA VAL A 175 -21.91 4.60 -0.77
C VAL A 175 -21.76 3.31 -1.59
N VAL A 176 -22.83 2.95 -2.30
CA VAL A 176 -22.89 1.71 -3.11
C VAL A 176 -23.29 1.97 -4.56
N LYS A 177 -22.85 1.10 -5.46
CA LYS A 177 -23.29 1.02 -6.86
C LYS A 177 -24.24 -0.17 -7.01
N VAL A 178 -25.40 0.05 -7.63
CA VAL A 178 -26.31 -1.05 -7.98
C VAL A 178 -25.76 -1.75 -9.22
N VAL A 179 -25.43 -3.03 -9.08
CA VAL A 179 -25.10 -3.93 -10.18
C VAL A 179 -26.41 -4.55 -10.66
N PRO A 180 -26.86 -4.26 -11.90
CA PRO A 180 -28.08 -4.85 -12.43
C PRO A 180 -27.97 -6.37 -12.52
N GLY A 181 -29.07 -7.05 -12.24
CA GLY A 181 -29.17 -8.49 -12.48
C GLY A 181 -29.14 -8.80 -13.98
N GLU A 182 -28.34 -9.77 -14.39
CA GLU A 182 -28.37 -10.33 -15.74
C GLU A 182 -29.34 -11.51 -15.82
N THR A 183 -30.15 -11.55 -16.89
CA THR A 183 -30.87 -12.76 -17.28
C THR A 183 -30.13 -13.41 -18.44
N ARG A 184 -29.49 -14.55 -18.18
CA ARG A 184 -28.93 -15.39 -19.24
C ARG A 184 -30.00 -16.36 -19.72
N PRO A 185 -30.34 -16.37 -21.02
CA PRO A 185 -31.28 -17.35 -21.55
C PRO A 185 -30.72 -18.76 -21.32
N GLY A 186 -31.60 -19.73 -21.10
CA GLY A 186 -31.20 -21.12 -21.00
C GLY A 186 -30.66 -21.65 -22.34
N ASP A 187 -29.98 -22.79 -22.28
CA ASP A 187 -29.41 -23.43 -23.47
C ASP A 187 -30.53 -23.84 -24.44
N ALA A 188 -30.59 -23.15 -25.59
CA ALA A 188 -31.59 -23.40 -26.62
C ALA A 188 -31.52 -24.81 -27.19
N LYS A 189 -30.33 -25.43 -27.22
CA LYS A 189 -30.17 -26.82 -27.66
C LYS A 189 -30.76 -27.77 -26.62
N ALA A 190 -30.52 -27.50 -25.34
CA ALA A 190 -31.11 -28.29 -24.26
C ALA A 190 -32.65 -28.19 -24.26
N THR A 191 -33.20 -26.99 -24.52
CA THR A 191 -34.64 -26.77 -24.70
C THR A 191 -35.19 -27.59 -25.86
N ALA A 192 -34.53 -27.58 -27.03
CA ALA A 192 -34.96 -28.34 -28.19
C ALA A 192 -34.91 -29.86 -27.96
N GLU A 193 -33.85 -30.35 -27.31
CA GLU A 193 -33.73 -31.78 -26.96
C GLU A 193 -34.79 -32.22 -25.94
N LEU A 194 -35.12 -31.36 -24.97
CA LEU A 194 -36.17 -31.65 -23.99
C LEU A 194 -37.55 -31.67 -24.64
N GLN A 195 -37.82 -30.77 -25.60
CA GLN A 195 -39.05 -30.79 -26.39
C GLN A 195 -39.15 -32.07 -27.24
N ALA A 196 -38.06 -32.50 -27.87
CA ALA A 196 -38.05 -33.73 -28.65
C ALA A 196 -38.38 -34.97 -27.79
N LEU A 197 -37.91 -35.01 -26.53
CA LEU A 197 -38.28 -36.07 -25.59
C LEU A 197 -39.76 -36.00 -25.19
N ALA A 198 -40.32 -34.79 -25.02
CA ALA A 198 -41.75 -34.61 -24.79
C ALA A 198 -42.57 -35.17 -25.96
N ASP A 199 -42.23 -34.79 -27.19
CA ASP A 199 -42.91 -35.23 -28.40
C ASP A 199 -42.82 -36.76 -28.58
N GLN A 200 -41.63 -37.33 -28.34
CA GLN A 200 -41.39 -38.78 -28.42
C GLN A 200 -42.29 -39.58 -27.48
N HIS A 201 -42.54 -39.06 -26.28
CA HIS A 201 -43.28 -39.77 -25.23
C HIS A 201 -44.71 -39.27 -25.03
N GLY A 202 -45.19 -38.34 -25.88
CA GLY A 202 -46.54 -37.78 -25.81
C GLY A 202 -46.79 -36.98 -24.54
N ILE A 203 -45.75 -36.31 -24.01
CA ILE A 203 -45.83 -35.48 -22.82
C ILE A 203 -46.15 -34.04 -23.26
N PRO A 204 -47.26 -33.43 -22.80
CA PRO A 204 -47.70 -32.12 -23.30
C PRO A 204 -46.71 -30.98 -23.05
N GLU A 205 -46.00 -31.01 -21.93
CA GLU A 205 -45.09 -29.95 -21.50
C GLU A 205 -43.67 -30.49 -21.36
N ALA A 206 -42.71 -29.93 -22.10
CA ALA A 206 -41.30 -30.34 -22.04
C ALA A 206 -40.73 -30.28 -20.60
N ASN A 207 -41.21 -29.34 -19.78
CA ASN A 207 -40.80 -29.19 -18.38
C ASN A 207 -41.22 -30.37 -17.48
N ASP A 208 -42.26 -31.12 -17.86
CA ASP A 208 -42.77 -32.26 -17.09
C ASP A 208 -42.03 -33.56 -17.41
N VAL A 209 -41.28 -33.59 -18.52
CA VAL A 209 -40.56 -34.78 -19.00
C VAL A 209 -39.73 -35.44 -17.90
N PRO A 210 -38.85 -34.74 -17.16
CA PRO A 210 -37.99 -35.41 -16.18
C PRO A 210 -38.79 -36.08 -15.06
N VAL A 211 -39.81 -35.40 -14.55
CA VAL A 211 -40.66 -35.92 -13.46
C VAL A 211 -41.45 -37.13 -13.92
N ILE A 212 -41.97 -37.12 -15.14
CA ILE A 212 -42.75 -38.23 -15.70
C ILE A 212 -41.85 -39.44 -15.98
N LEU A 213 -40.66 -39.23 -16.58
CA LEU A 213 -39.71 -40.32 -16.83
C LEU A 213 -39.21 -40.95 -15.52
N GLU A 214 -38.84 -40.14 -14.53
CA GLU A 214 -38.46 -40.61 -13.19
C GLU A 214 -39.58 -41.42 -12.52
N ARG A 215 -40.83 -40.96 -12.65
CA ARG A 215 -41.98 -41.67 -12.12
C ARG A 215 -42.18 -43.02 -12.82
N TRP A 216 -42.00 -43.09 -14.14
CA TRP A 216 -42.08 -44.37 -14.88
C TRP A 216 -40.98 -45.35 -14.47
N VAL A 217 -39.77 -44.86 -14.20
CA VAL A 217 -38.66 -45.66 -13.65
C VAL A 217 -39.02 -46.18 -12.27
N ALA A 218 -39.47 -45.31 -11.36
CA ALA A 218 -39.82 -45.68 -9.99
C ALA A 218 -40.98 -46.69 -9.91
N MET A 219 -41.93 -46.63 -10.85
CA MET A 219 -43.07 -47.55 -10.92
C MET A 219 -42.78 -48.84 -11.73
N GLY A 220 -41.54 -49.05 -12.19
CA GLY A 220 -41.16 -50.22 -12.99
C GLY A 220 -41.81 -50.28 -14.38
N MET A 221 -42.31 -49.15 -14.89
CA MET A 221 -42.99 -49.06 -16.19
C MET A 221 -42.10 -48.52 -17.32
N ALA A 222 -40.87 -48.11 -17.02
CA ALA A 222 -39.99 -47.45 -17.97
C ALA A 222 -39.68 -48.30 -19.21
N ALA A 223 -39.35 -49.59 -19.03
CA ALA A 223 -39.06 -50.51 -20.13
C ALA A 223 -40.26 -50.68 -21.10
N ASN A 224 -41.48 -50.79 -20.57
CA ASN A 224 -42.71 -50.90 -21.37
C ASN A 224 -43.04 -49.62 -22.14
N ARG A 225 -42.43 -48.49 -21.78
CA ARG A 225 -42.59 -47.18 -22.43
C ARG A 225 -41.36 -46.77 -23.24
N GLY A 226 -40.40 -47.67 -23.42
CA GLY A 226 -39.17 -47.40 -24.18
C GLY A 226 -38.26 -46.38 -23.51
N VAL A 227 -38.28 -46.29 -22.19
CA VAL A 227 -37.51 -45.33 -21.38
C VAL A 227 -36.52 -46.08 -20.50
N SER A 228 -35.29 -45.60 -20.45
CA SER A 228 -34.26 -46.08 -19.52
C SER A 228 -34.12 -45.15 -18.31
N PRO A 229 -33.52 -45.62 -17.20
CA PRO A 229 -33.12 -44.74 -16.10
C PRO A 229 -32.19 -43.59 -16.52
N GLU A 230 -31.35 -43.82 -17.53
CA GLU A 230 -30.43 -42.80 -18.07
C GLU A 230 -31.18 -41.68 -18.79
N ASP A 231 -32.30 -41.99 -19.46
CA ASP A 231 -33.14 -40.98 -20.12
C ASP A 231 -33.78 -40.03 -19.10
N ALA A 232 -34.18 -40.54 -17.93
CA ALA A 232 -34.71 -39.73 -16.84
C ALA A 232 -33.64 -38.77 -16.28
N VAL A 233 -32.42 -39.27 -16.06
CA VAL A 233 -31.27 -38.44 -15.61
C VAL A 233 -30.90 -37.40 -16.67
N ARG A 234 -30.87 -37.78 -17.95
CA ARG A 234 -30.59 -36.87 -19.07
C ARG A 234 -31.65 -35.79 -19.18
N ALA A 235 -32.93 -36.14 -19.10
CA ALA A 235 -34.03 -35.19 -19.13
C ALA A 235 -33.92 -34.17 -17.98
N ARG A 236 -33.55 -34.62 -16.77
CA ARG A 236 -33.31 -33.74 -15.63
C ARG A 236 -32.16 -32.75 -15.90
N ALA A 237 -31.04 -33.23 -16.43
CA ALA A 237 -29.91 -32.37 -16.80
C ALA A 237 -30.24 -31.38 -17.94
N LEU A 238 -31.07 -31.80 -18.90
CA LEU A 238 -31.54 -30.91 -19.98
C LEU A 238 -32.46 -29.82 -19.43
N LEU A 239 -33.38 -30.13 -18.51
CA LEU A 239 -34.24 -29.15 -17.86
C LEU A 239 -33.44 -28.14 -17.02
N GLU A 240 -32.37 -28.56 -16.36
CA GLU A 240 -31.50 -27.63 -15.64
C GLU A 240 -30.76 -26.68 -16.57
N LYS A 241 -30.34 -27.15 -17.74
CA LYS A 241 -29.66 -26.33 -18.76
C LYS A 241 -30.60 -25.41 -19.53
N SER A 242 -31.85 -25.83 -19.78
CA SER A 242 -32.85 -25.06 -20.52
C SER A 242 -33.43 -23.89 -19.73
N ARG A 243 -33.29 -23.89 -18.39
CA ARG A 243 -33.80 -22.83 -17.54
C ARG A 243 -32.95 -21.55 -17.67
N PRO A 244 -33.59 -20.38 -17.86
CA PRO A 244 -32.87 -19.12 -17.79
C PRO A 244 -32.28 -18.92 -16.40
N ARG A 245 -31.05 -18.40 -16.35
CA ARG A 245 -30.39 -18.02 -15.10
C ARG A 245 -30.56 -16.51 -14.91
N VAL A 246 -31.33 -16.14 -13.90
CA VAL A 246 -31.48 -14.75 -13.48
C VAL A 246 -30.55 -14.52 -12.30
N THR A 247 -29.57 -13.65 -12.46
CA THR A 247 -28.86 -13.05 -11.33
C THR A 247 -29.69 -11.89 -10.82
N ARG A 248 -29.88 -11.80 -9.50
CA ARG A 248 -30.60 -10.67 -8.89
C ARG A 248 -29.67 -9.45 -8.89
N PRO A 249 -30.22 -8.22 -8.96
CA PRO A 249 -29.43 -7.03 -8.69
C PRO A 249 -28.72 -7.14 -7.34
N SER A 250 -27.47 -6.73 -7.30
CA SER A 250 -26.65 -6.72 -6.08
C SER A 250 -26.02 -5.34 -5.89
N GLU A 251 -25.56 -5.05 -4.67
CA GLU A 251 -24.84 -3.83 -4.36
C GLU A 251 -23.34 -4.11 -4.37
N ALA A 252 -22.58 -3.25 -5.05
CA ALA A 252 -21.13 -3.25 -5.09
C ALA A 252 -20.59 -1.96 -4.46
N LEU A 253 -19.31 -1.98 -4.08
CA LEU A 253 -18.65 -0.81 -3.48
C LEU A 253 -18.74 0.39 -4.44
N GLY A 254 -19.18 1.53 -3.91
CA GLY A 254 -19.48 2.70 -4.72
C GLY A 254 -18.29 3.55 -5.13
N PHE A 255 -17.11 3.29 -4.57
CA PHE A 255 -15.91 4.10 -4.72
C PHE A 255 -14.65 3.23 -4.88
N ASP A 256 -13.60 3.85 -5.40
CA ASP A 256 -12.29 3.23 -5.66
C ASP A 256 -11.17 3.82 -4.78
N ALA A 257 -11.48 4.83 -3.97
CA ALA A 257 -10.59 5.48 -3.03
C ALA A 257 -11.33 5.75 -1.71
N PHE A 258 -10.66 5.52 -0.58
CA PHE A 258 -11.19 5.92 0.72
C PHE A 258 -10.96 7.42 0.92
N GLU A 259 -12.04 8.17 1.06
CA GLU A 259 -11.96 9.55 1.55
C GLU A 259 -11.56 9.50 3.03
N LEU A 260 -10.26 9.75 3.29
CA LEU A 260 -9.75 9.80 4.65
C LEU A 260 -10.33 11.05 5.33
N PRO A 261 -10.93 10.91 6.53
CA PRO A 261 -11.64 12.00 7.17
C PRO A 261 -10.76 13.25 7.28
N ALA A 262 -11.28 14.36 6.76
CA ALA A 262 -10.68 15.67 6.97
C ALA A 262 -11.25 16.31 8.23
N GLY A 263 -10.43 17.05 8.97
CA GLY A 263 -10.85 17.79 10.16
C GLY A 263 -10.52 17.08 11.47
N ASP A 264 -11.34 17.27 12.51
CA ASP A 264 -10.94 17.02 13.89
C ASP A 264 -11.45 15.69 14.48
N LYS A 265 -12.42 15.00 13.88
CA LYS A 265 -13.11 13.88 14.55
C LYS A 265 -12.44 12.51 14.44
N GLU A 266 -11.92 12.18 13.27
CA GLU A 266 -11.41 10.83 12.96
C GLU A 266 -10.02 10.92 12.34
N LEU A 267 -9.14 9.98 12.72
CA LEU A 267 -7.76 9.97 12.25
C LEU A 267 -7.63 9.42 10.84
N GLY A 268 -8.45 8.43 10.47
CA GLY A 268 -8.35 7.70 9.19
C GLY A 268 -9.58 6.83 8.94
N ALA A 269 -9.49 5.92 7.97
CA ALA A 269 -10.58 4.97 7.69
C ALA A 269 -10.51 3.77 8.65
N HIS A 270 -11.64 3.46 9.28
CA HIS A 270 -11.77 2.40 10.27
C HIS A 270 -12.19 1.07 9.63
N PHE A 271 -11.52 0.00 10.05
CA PHE A 271 -11.82 -1.37 9.67
C PHE A 271 -11.86 -2.25 10.92
N GLY A 272 -12.78 -3.20 10.95
CA GLY A 272 -12.95 -4.06 12.11
C GLY A 272 -13.77 -5.30 11.81
N THR A 273 -14.56 -5.72 12.80
CA THR A 273 -15.43 -6.87 12.67
C THR A 273 -16.66 -6.56 11.83
N ARG A 274 -17.24 -7.59 11.20
CA ARG A 274 -18.46 -7.46 10.40
C ARG A 274 -19.62 -6.89 11.21
N THR A 275 -19.72 -7.27 12.49
CA THR A 275 -20.75 -6.77 13.41
C THR A 275 -20.65 -5.26 13.57
N HIS A 276 -19.46 -4.73 13.84
CA HIS A 276 -19.24 -3.29 13.98
C HIS A 276 -19.50 -2.57 12.64
N ALA A 277 -18.93 -3.07 11.54
CA ALA A 277 -19.14 -2.50 10.21
C ALA A 277 -20.62 -2.39 9.82
N SER A 278 -21.47 -3.33 10.24
CA SER A 278 -22.91 -3.33 9.91
C SER A 278 -23.68 -2.14 10.50
N GLY A 279 -23.15 -1.48 11.53
CA GLY A 279 -23.72 -0.25 12.09
C GLY A 279 -23.63 0.97 11.16
N PHE A 280 -22.73 0.95 10.16
CA PHE A 280 -22.44 2.09 9.28
C PHE A 280 -22.98 1.94 7.85
N GLY A 281 -23.68 0.85 7.56
CA GLY A 281 -24.30 0.61 6.26
C GLY A 281 -23.97 -0.78 5.70
N ASN A 282 -23.80 -0.84 4.38
CA ASN A 282 -23.46 -2.08 3.69
C ASN A 282 -22.03 -2.48 4.00
N VAL A 283 -21.85 -3.73 4.40
CA VAL A 283 -20.56 -4.27 4.80
C VAL A 283 -19.82 -4.83 3.60
N PHE A 284 -18.63 -4.31 3.36
CA PHE A 284 -17.69 -4.81 2.37
C PHE A 284 -16.44 -5.37 3.04
N ASP A 285 -15.77 -6.27 2.33
CA ASP A 285 -14.61 -7.04 2.80
C ASP A 285 -13.33 -6.46 2.18
N PHE A 286 -12.28 -6.37 3.00
CA PHE A 286 -10.99 -5.77 2.60
C PHE A 286 -9.81 -6.54 3.19
N TYR A 287 -8.65 -6.41 2.54
CA TYR A 287 -7.35 -6.72 3.12
C TYR A 287 -6.56 -5.44 3.32
N LEU A 288 -5.74 -5.38 4.37
CA LEU A 288 -4.98 -4.20 4.75
C LEU A 288 -3.48 -4.44 4.80
N ARG A 289 -2.72 -3.45 4.34
CA ARG A 289 -1.27 -3.40 4.47
C ARG A 289 -0.83 -2.36 5.51
N ILE A 290 -0.66 -2.82 6.75
CA ILE A 290 -0.12 -2.01 7.86
C ILE A 290 1.08 -2.74 8.42
N GLY A 291 2.30 -2.25 8.23
CA GLY A 291 3.54 -2.95 8.56
C GLY A 291 4.04 -2.66 9.96
N ASN A 292 4.01 -1.39 10.34
CA ASN A 292 4.43 -0.90 11.65
C ASN A 292 3.28 -0.11 12.30
N PRO A 293 2.25 -0.81 12.80
CA PRO A 293 1.14 -0.14 13.45
C PRO A 293 1.53 0.43 14.82
N LEU A 294 0.95 1.57 15.17
CA LEU A 294 0.82 2.00 16.57
C LEU A 294 -0.25 1.15 17.25
N ARG A 295 0.10 0.48 18.35
CA ARG A 295 -0.89 -0.23 19.17
C ARG A 295 -1.43 0.71 20.24
N LEU A 296 -2.65 1.21 20.06
CA LEU A 296 -3.30 2.14 20.98
C LEU A 296 -4.48 1.46 21.70
N PRO A 297 -4.82 1.87 22.93
CA PRO A 297 -6.10 1.48 23.53
C PRO A 297 -7.26 2.09 22.74
N ASP A 298 -8.48 1.57 22.92
CA ASP A 298 -9.67 2.20 22.37
C ASP A 298 -9.89 3.57 23.02
N LEU A 299 -9.73 4.63 22.23
CA LEU A 299 -9.82 6.00 22.72
C LEU A 299 -11.27 6.51 22.76
N GLY A 300 -12.20 5.83 22.09
CA GLY A 300 -13.57 6.32 21.81
C GLY A 300 -13.65 7.56 20.91
N THR A 301 -12.55 8.28 20.73
CA THR A 301 -12.39 9.39 19.79
C THR A 301 -10.98 9.35 19.19
N TRP A 302 -10.90 9.55 17.88
CA TRP A 302 -9.66 9.54 17.13
C TRP A 302 -9.19 10.94 16.74
N HIS A 303 -9.59 11.94 17.52
CA HIS A 303 -9.14 13.32 17.39
C HIS A 303 -7.64 13.46 17.66
N TYR A 304 -6.94 14.29 16.89
CA TYR A 304 -5.48 14.42 16.91
C TYR A 304 -4.88 14.60 18.32
N GLN A 305 -5.49 15.44 19.16
CA GLN A 305 -5.04 15.66 20.55
C GLN A 305 -5.06 14.39 21.41
N SER A 306 -6.12 13.58 21.27
CA SER A 306 -6.26 12.32 22.02
C SER A 306 -5.20 11.32 21.59
N VAL A 307 -4.99 11.21 20.28
CA VAL A 307 -3.98 10.34 19.68
C VAL A 307 -2.58 10.79 20.09
N MET A 308 -2.22 12.06 19.94
CA MET A 308 -0.90 12.59 20.30
C MET A 308 -0.57 12.43 21.78
N ARG A 309 -1.57 12.64 22.67
CA ARG A 309 -1.41 12.41 24.11
C ARG A 309 -1.08 10.96 24.40
N GLU A 310 -1.79 10.03 23.77
CA GLU A 310 -1.56 8.60 23.97
C GLU A 310 -0.24 8.14 23.36
N VAL A 311 0.10 8.59 22.15
CA VAL A 311 1.37 8.30 21.47
C VAL A 311 2.56 8.75 22.33
N ARG A 312 2.50 9.96 22.92
CA ARG A 312 3.51 10.42 23.89
C ARG A 312 3.56 9.55 25.14
N ARG A 313 2.42 9.12 25.67
CA ARG A 313 2.33 8.23 26.85
C ARG A 313 3.00 6.88 26.60
N GLN A 314 2.97 6.39 25.35
CA GLN A 314 3.63 5.16 24.93
C GLN A 314 5.13 5.31 24.63
N GLY A 315 5.70 6.51 24.86
CA GLY A 315 7.13 6.75 24.72
C GLY A 315 7.59 7.18 23.33
N VAL A 316 6.67 7.45 22.39
CA VAL A 316 7.03 8.03 21.09
C VAL A 316 7.37 9.51 21.30
N SER A 317 8.59 9.89 20.93
CA SER A 317 9.10 11.25 21.08
C SER A 317 8.49 12.19 20.03
N LEU A 318 7.66 13.12 20.50
CA LEU A 318 7.07 14.20 19.71
C LEU A 318 7.55 15.55 20.25
N SER A 319 8.32 16.28 19.45
CA SER A 319 8.86 17.59 19.84
C SER A 319 7.76 18.66 19.93
N GLU A 320 8.06 19.79 20.57
CA GLU A 320 7.13 20.92 20.63
C GLU A 320 6.90 21.56 19.26
N ASP A 321 7.91 21.55 18.38
CA ASP A 321 7.77 22.04 17.01
C ASP A 321 6.85 21.14 16.19
N GLU A 322 7.02 19.81 16.28
CA GLU A 322 6.13 18.82 15.64
C GLU A 322 4.69 18.97 16.12
N TYR A 323 4.51 19.21 17.43
CA TYR A 323 3.19 19.50 17.99
C TYR A 323 2.59 20.78 17.42
N THR A 324 3.39 21.83 17.32
CA THR A 324 2.97 23.14 16.80
C THR A 324 2.58 23.07 15.33
N VAL A 325 3.29 22.28 14.53
CA VAL A 325 2.95 22.02 13.12
C VAL A 325 1.59 21.36 13.00
N VAL A 326 1.35 20.28 13.75
CA VAL A 326 0.05 19.58 13.73
C VAL A 326 -1.06 20.50 14.24
N PHE A 327 -0.83 21.24 15.32
CA PHE A 327 -1.83 22.12 15.93
C PHE A 327 -2.27 23.27 15.01
N ASN A 328 -1.33 23.88 14.27
CA ASN A 328 -1.62 24.99 13.37
C ASN A 328 -2.02 24.54 11.96
N ALA A 329 -2.00 23.23 11.68
CA ALA A 329 -2.42 22.72 10.39
C ALA A 329 -3.90 23.03 10.13
N ARG A 330 -4.23 23.29 8.86
CA ARG A 330 -5.62 23.45 8.42
C ARG A 330 -6.44 22.17 8.65
N ASP A 331 -5.77 21.02 8.57
CA ASP A 331 -6.30 19.71 8.89
C ASP A 331 -5.35 19.01 9.87
N ASN A 332 -5.74 19.01 11.14
CA ASN A 332 -4.89 18.49 12.21
C ASN A 332 -4.70 16.97 12.12
N ASN A 333 -5.75 16.21 11.74
CA ASN A 333 -5.63 14.75 11.64
C ASN A 333 -4.82 14.34 10.41
N ALA A 334 -4.94 15.06 9.29
CA ALA A 334 -4.06 14.84 8.14
C ALA A 334 -2.59 15.13 8.50
N ALA A 335 -2.30 16.26 9.13
CA ALA A 335 -0.95 16.59 9.59
C ALA A 335 -0.40 15.58 10.61
N LEU A 336 -1.26 15.08 11.50
CA LEU A 336 -0.88 14.03 12.43
C LEU A 336 -0.54 12.72 11.70
N ARG A 337 -1.33 12.30 10.71
CA ARG A 337 -1.01 11.11 9.90
C ARG A 337 0.37 11.22 9.25
N GLU A 338 0.68 12.37 8.64
CA GLU A 338 1.99 12.62 8.04
C GLU A 338 3.13 12.60 9.08
N LEU A 339 2.89 13.15 10.27
CA LEU A 339 3.85 13.08 11.37
C LEU A 339 4.07 11.63 11.83
N LEU A 340 3.02 10.83 11.98
CA LEU A 340 3.16 9.43 12.37
C LEU A 340 3.86 8.60 11.29
N LEU A 341 3.59 8.88 10.01
CA LEU A 341 4.29 8.30 8.88
C LEU A 341 5.78 8.64 8.88
N SER A 342 6.15 9.90 9.16
CA SER A 342 7.56 10.31 9.25
C SER A 342 8.29 9.68 10.44
N LYS A 343 7.56 9.30 11.49
CA LYS A 343 8.07 8.51 12.62
C LYS A 343 8.11 7.00 12.33
N GLY A 344 7.74 6.58 11.13
CA GLY A 344 7.78 5.19 10.67
C GLY A 344 6.54 4.37 11.01
N PHE A 345 5.46 4.99 11.50
CA PHE A 345 4.20 4.31 11.76
C PHE A 345 3.24 4.47 10.58
N ASP A 346 2.71 3.35 10.09
CA ASP A 346 1.83 3.33 8.90
C ASP A 346 0.37 3.00 9.22
N GLY A 347 -0.03 2.96 10.48
CA GLY A 347 -1.43 2.81 10.86
C GLY A 347 -1.62 2.66 12.36
N VAL A 348 -2.85 2.38 12.77
CA VAL A 348 -3.18 2.07 14.16
C VAL A 348 -3.84 0.70 14.24
N VAL A 349 -3.47 -0.06 15.27
CA VAL A 349 -4.20 -1.24 15.74
C VAL A 349 -4.72 -0.93 17.14
N TYR A 350 -6.00 -1.17 17.39
CA TYR A 350 -6.58 -1.00 18.72
C TYR A 350 -7.50 -2.17 19.05
N ALA A 351 -7.52 -2.56 20.32
CA ALA A 351 -8.46 -3.58 20.78
C ALA A 351 -9.88 -2.99 20.74
N ASN A 352 -10.83 -3.74 20.19
CA ASN A 352 -12.23 -3.32 20.22
C ASN A 352 -12.82 -3.65 21.60
N GLU A 353 -12.51 -2.85 22.62
CA GLU A 353 -12.93 -3.10 24.00
C GLU A 353 -14.37 -2.64 24.27
N ALA A 354 -14.89 -1.70 23.47
CA ALA A 354 -16.23 -1.16 23.62
C ALA A 354 -17.33 -1.99 22.93
N GLU A 355 -17.01 -2.68 21.82
CA GLU A 355 -18.04 -3.21 20.91
C GLU A 355 -17.87 -4.68 20.50
N GLY A 356 -16.88 -5.40 21.06
CA GLY A 356 -16.74 -6.85 20.82
C GLY A 356 -15.43 -7.48 21.29
N SER A 357 -15.00 -8.53 20.60
CA SER A 357 -13.66 -9.11 20.74
C SER A 357 -12.90 -8.99 19.42
N GLY A 358 -11.59 -8.80 19.50
CA GLY A 358 -10.69 -8.67 18.34
C GLY A 358 -10.13 -7.27 18.15
N ASP A 359 -9.18 -7.15 17.22
CA ASP A 359 -8.54 -5.88 16.87
C ASP A 359 -9.32 -5.14 15.79
N SER A 360 -9.25 -3.81 15.83
CA SER A 360 -9.67 -2.90 14.78
C SER A 360 -8.47 -2.08 14.29
N PHE A 361 -8.60 -1.56 13.08
CA PHE A 361 -7.50 -1.00 12.32
C PHE A 361 -7.88 0.38 11.80
N ILE A 362 -6.93 1.30 11.82
CA ILE A 362 -7.04 2.60 11.17
C ILE A 362 -5.91 2.70 10.15
N VAL A 363 -6.27 2.92 8.89
CA VAL A 363 -5.30 3.17 7.82
C VAL A 363 -5.07 4.67 7.64
N PHE A 364 -3.84 5.02 7.29
CA PHE A 364 -3.44 6.42 7.07
C PHE A 364 -3.43 6.82 5.60
N ARG A 365 -3.43 5.83 4.70
CA ARG A 365 -3.47 6.00 3.25
C ARG A 365 -4.38 4.93 2.65
N ALA A 366 -4.97 5.25 1.49
CA ALA A 366 -5.89 4.36 0.81
C ALA A 366 -5.19 3.24 0.02
N ASP A 367 -3.94 3.42 -0.41
CA ASP A 367 -3.09 2.36 -1.02
C ASP A 367 -2.80 1.20 -0.06
N GLN A 368 -3.06 1.40 1.23
CA GLN A 368 -2.99 0.35 2.25
C GLN A 368 -4.22 -0.56 2.25
N VAL A 369 -5.18 -0.33 1.36
CA VAL A 369 -6.42 -1.07 1.30
C VAL A 369 -6.59 -1.71 -0.08
N VAL A 370 -7.01 -2.98 -0.09
CA VAL A 370 -7.54 -3.65 -1.29
C VAL A 370 -8.90 -4.23 -0.96
N ALA A 371 -9.87 -4.05 -1.87
CA ALA A 371 -11.17 -4.69 -1.74
C ALA A 371 -11.04 -6.20 -1.98
N ALA A 372 -11.64 -7.02 -1.12
CA ALA A 372 -11.53 -8.47 -1.24
C ALA A 372 -12.16 -9.02 -2.54
N VAL A 373 -13.05 -8.26 -3.18
CA VAL A 373 -13.61 -8.61 -4.50
C VAL A 373 -12.58 -8.53 -5.64
N ASP A 374 -11.51 -7.74 -5.44
CA ASP A 374 -10.39 -7.59 -6.39
C ASP A 374 -9.28 -8.62 -6.13
N VAL A 375 -9.46 -9.52 -5.15
CA VAL A 375 -8.49 -10.54 -4.76
C VAL A 375 -9.10 -11.92 -4.96
N ASP A 376 -8.49 -12.74 -5.83
CA ASP A 376 -8.91 -14.13 -5.95
C ASP A 376 -8.64 -14.88 -4.64
N ALA A 377 -9.60 -15.67 -4.18
CA ALA A 377 -9.49 -16.43 -2.93
C ALA A 377 -8.26 -17.36 -2.89
N SER A 378 -7.77 -17.81 -4.05
CA SER A 378 -6.55 -18.61 -4.17
C SER A 378 -5.26 -17.82 -3.87
N TRP A 379 -5.25 -16.50 -4.04
CA TRP A 379 -4.08 -15.65 -3.78
C TRP A 379 -3.81 -15.45 -2.29
N VAL A 380 -4.86 -15.59 -1.48
CA VAL A 380 -4.85 -15.38 -0.03
C VAL A 380 -4.15 -16.51 0.71
N GLN A 381 -4.15 -17.72 0.15
CA GLN A 381 -3.49 -18.88 0.76
C GLN A 381 -1.99 -18.83 0.46
N VAL A 382 -1.21 -18.30 1.41
CA VAL A 382 0.25 -18.29 1.31
C VAL A 382 0.85 -19.57 1.89
N PRO A 383 1.89 -20.16 1.26
CA PRO A 383 2.68 -21.21 1.86
C PRO A 383 3.19 -20.83 3.26
N GLY A 384 3.23 -21.79 4.18
CA GLY A 384 3.56 -21.52 5.59
C GLY A 384 4.98 -20.96 5.80
N ASP A 385 5.94 -21.40 4.97
CA ASP A 385 7.29 -20.85 4.92
C ASP A 385 7.30 -19.37 4.53
N VAL A 386 6.49 -18.98 3.55
CA VAL A 386 6.33 -17.56 3.14
C VAL A 386 5.72 -16.75 4.29
N ALA A 387 4.66 -17.23 4.92
CA ALA A 387 4.02 -16.53 6.05
C ALA A 387 4.99 -16.31 7.22
N VAL A 388 5.87 -17.28 7.50
CA VAL A 388 6.90 -17.17 8.54
C VAL A 388 7.96 -16.11 8.19
N THR A 389 8.38 -16.00 6.93
CA THR A 389 9.30 -14.92 6.50
C THR A 389 8.68 -13.53 6.63
N TRP A 390 7.38 -13.39 6.35
CA TRP A 390 6.67 -12.11 6.54
C TRP A 390 6.60 -11.69 8.01
N ALA A 391 6.38 -12.65 8.92
CA ALA A 391 6.40 -12.40 10.34
C ALA A 391 7.80 -11.94 10.81
N ALA A 392 8.86 -12.53 10.26
CA ALA A 392 10.25 -12.17 10.53
C ALA A 392 10.57 -10.74 10.05
N ASP A 393 10.25 -10.42 8.79
CA ASP A 393 10.45 -9.07 8.21
C ASP A 393 9.65 -7.99 8.97
N ARG A 394 8.45 -8.32 9.45
CA ARG A 394 7.65 -7.39 10.27
C ARG A 394 8.36 -7.04 11.57
N LEU A 395 8.88 -8.02 12.31
CA LEU A 395 9.62 -7.74 13.54
C LEU A 395 10.91 -6.98 13.25
N LEU A 396 11.59 -7.30 12.14
CA LEU A 396 12.84 -6.62 11.76
C LEU A 396 12.63 -5.12 11.52
N LYS A 397 11.49 -4.74 10.93
CA LYS A 397 11.12 -3.33 10.73
C LYS A 397 10.84 -2.58 12.04
N GLN A 398 10.48 -3.28 13.12
CA GLN A 398 10.14 -2.66 14.42
C GLN A 398 11.36 -2.30 15.27
N VAL A 399 12.56 -2.72 14.86
CA VAL A 399 13.82 -2.48 15.59
C VAL A 399 14.24 -1.01 15.47
N GLY A 400 13.67 -0.26 14.52
CA GLY A 400 13.98 1.16 14.33
C GLY A 400 15.39 1.40 13.78
N LEU A 401 16.04 0.37 13.23
CA LEU A 401 17.28 0.50 12.50
C LEU A 401 17.01 1.05 11.10
N GLU A 402 17.88 1.94 10.63
CA GLU A 402 17.85 2.39 9.24
C GLU A 402 18.47 1.33 8.34
N ILE A 403 17.66 0.34 7.96
CA ILE A 403 18.06 -0.78 7.10
C ILE A 403 18.23 -0.26 5.68
N LEU A 404 19.40 -0.51 5.09
CA LEU A 404 19.72 -0.14 3.70
C LEU A 404 18.91 -1.01 2.73
N SER A 405 18.39 -0.39 1.67
CA SER A 405 17.70 -1.10 0.60
C SER A 405 18.68 -1.85 -0.30
N ASP A 406 18.20 -2.82 -1.09
CA ASP A 406 19.01 -3.51 -2.10
C ASP A 406 19.63 -2.52 -3.11
N ALA A 407 18.91 -1.43 -3.42
CA ALA A 407 19.41 -0.37 -4.29
C ALA A 407 20.53 0.44 -3.64
N ASP A 408 20.43 0.75 -2.35
CA ASP A 408 21.50 1.39 -1.57
C ASP A 408 22.74 0.48 -1.56
N ILE A 409 22.56 -0.80 -1.21
CA ILE A 409 23.62 -1.80 -1.16
C ILE A 409 24.29 -1.98 -2.53
N ALA A 410 23.51 -2.02 -3.61
CA ALA A 410 24.02 -2.09 -4.98
C ALA A 410 24.79 -0.82 -5.38
N SER A 411 24.30 0.36 -4.98
CA SER A 411 24.97 1.65 -5.20
C SER A 411 26.32 1.70 -4.48
N TYR A 412 26.38 1.30 -3.21
CA TYR A 412 27.63 1.20 -2.44
C TYR A 412 28.60 0.20 -3.08
N SER A 413 28.10 -0.94 -3.55
CA SER A 413 28.92 -1.99 -4.19
C SER A 413 29.49 -1.60 -5.56
N ALA A 414 28.88 -0.61 -6.25
CA ALA A 414 29.32 -0.13 -7.56
C ALA A 414 30.55 0.79 -7.49
N HIS A 415 30.84 1.41 -6.34
CA HIS A 415 31.97 2.34 -6.13
C HIS A 415 33.30 1.60 -5.83
N ARG A 416 33.52 0.47 -6.50
CA ARG A 416 34.52 -0.59 -6.24
C ARG A 416 36.01 -0.16 -6.28
N PHE A 417 36.32 1.13 -6.44
CA PHE A 417 37.67 1.64 -6.70
C PHE A 417 38.20 2.67 -5.69
N ASP A 418 37.38 3.17 -4.76
CA ASP A 418 37.88 3.98 -3.64
C ASP A 418 37.91 3.12 -2.37
N ASP A 419 38.96 3.29 -1.56
CA ASP A 419 39.36 2.46 -0.42
C ASP A 419 38.36 2.45 0.78
N MET A 420 37.09 2.79 0.55
CA MET A 420 35.98 2.83 1.51
C MET A 420 34.76 1.98 1.11
N ALA A 421 34.87 1.13 0.08
CA ALA A 421 33.78 0.24 -0.32
C ALA A 421 33.45 -0.82 0.76
N MET A 422 32.16 -1.17 0.90
CA MET A 422 31.72 -2.39 1.60
C MET A 422 32.58 -3.57 1.11
N ARG A 423 33.10 -4.39 2.05
CA ARG A 423 33.90 -5.60 1.75
C ARG A 423 33.23 -6.44 0.63
N PRO A 424 34.00 -7.06 -0.29
CA PRO A 424 33.63 -7.09 -1.70
C PRO A 424 32.51 -8.08 -2.03
N GLY A 425 31.53 -7.62 -2.84
CA GLY A 425 30.60 -8.45 -3.58
C GLY A 425 29.46 -9.02 -2.75
N VAL A 426 28.65 -8.14 -2.13
CA VAL A 426 27.44 -8.56 -1.41
C VAL A 426 26.52 -9.28 -2.39
N ASP A 427 26.38 -10.59 -2.18
CA ASP A 427 25.40 -11.41 -2.89
C ASP A 427 24.03 -11.11 -2.28
N LEU A 428 23.18 -10.39 -3.02
CA LEU A 428 21.82 -10.04 -2.58
C LEU A 428 20.97 -11.29 -2.29
N ALA A 429 21.31 -12.44 -2.87
CA ALA A 429 20.65 -13.71 -2.54
C ALA A 429 20.93 -14.16 -1.09
N GLN A 430 22.08 -13.76 -0.51
CA GLN A 430 22.43 -14.04 0.89
C GLN A 430 21.76 -13.06 1.88
N LEU A 431 21.10 -12.02 1.37
CA LEU A 431 20.31 -11.08 2.18
C LEU A 431 18.85 -11.54 2.34
N GLN A 432 18.47 -12.67 1.75
CA GLN A 432 17.16 -13.28 1.95
C GLN A 432 17.14 -14.09 3.24
N TRP A 433 15.93 -14.29 3.79
CA TRP A 433 15.75 -15.20 4.92
C TRP A 433 16.13 -16.63 4.51
N THR A 434 17.05 -17.24 5.26
CA THR A 434 17.43 -18.64 5.12
C THR A 434 16.83 -19.44 6.27
N SER A 435 16.14 -20.54 5.96
CA SER A 435 15.50 -21.40 6.96
C SER A 435 16.48 -22.45 7.49
N TYR A 436 16.52 -22.57 8.82
CA TYR A 436 17.26 -23.59 9.56
C TYR A 436 16.29 -24.34 10.49
N ALA A 437 16.76 -25.45 11.07
CA ALA A 437 15.97 -26.21 12.03
C ALA A 437 15.67 -25.36 13.27
N GLY A 438 14.44 -24.82 13.36
CA GLY A 438 13.94 -24.06 14.51
C GLY A 438 14.06 -22.54 14.41
N TYR A 439 14.75 -21.98 13.40
CA TYR A 439 14.90 -20.53 13.23
C TYR A 439 15.14 -20.13 11.77
N LEU A 440 14.99 -18.84 11.48
CA LEU A 440 15.35 -18.20 10.23
C LEU A 440 16.51 -17.23 10.48
N GLN A 441 17.41 -17.11 9.53
CA GLN A 441 18.54 -16.18 9.59
C GLN A 441 18.53 -15.26 8.38
N LYS A 442 18.84 -13.98 8.59
CA LYS A 442 19.00 -13.00 7.51
C LYS A 442 20.18 -12.07 7.80
N HIS A 443 21.03 -11.89 6.80
CA HIS A 443 22.03 -10.84 6.81
C HIS A 443 21.42 -9.57 6.21
N PHE A 444 21.71 -8.42 6.81
CA PHE A 444 21.25 -7.13 6.33
C PHE A 444 22.23 -6.04 6.71
N TYR A 445 22.16 -4.90 6.02
CA TYR A 445 23.01 -3.76 6.31
C TYR A 445 22.19 -2.62 6.89
N VAL A 446 22.75 -1.92 7.85
CA VAL A 446 22.18 -0.68 8.41
C VAL A 446 23.09 0.49 8.10
N ARG A 447 22.55 1.70 7.98
CA ARG A 447 23.36 2.89 7.76
C ARG A 447 24.31 3.09 8.94
N ASP A 448 25.58 3.35 8.65
CA ASP A 448 26.54 3.79 9.66
C ASP A 448 26.40 5.31 9.89
N PRO A 449 26.01 5.78 11.08
CA PRO A 449 25.92 7.20 11.38
C PRO A 449 27.28 7.91 11.40
N GLU A 450 28.39 7.18 11.61
CA GLU A 450 29.75 7.72 11.63
C GLU A 450 30.43 7.67 10.25
N GLN A 451 30.02 6.74 9.39
CA GLN A 451 30.57 6.54 8.04
C GLN A 451 29.46 6.41 7.01
N VAL A 452 28.89 7.53 6.57
CA VAL A 452 27.72 7.58 5.65
C VAL A 452 27.93 6.82 4.31
N GLU A 453 29.19 6.56 3.94
CA GLU A 453 29.58 5.81 2.74
C GLU A 453 29.74 4.28 2.95
N ALA A 454 29.55 3.79 4.17
CA ALA A 454 29.61 2.38 4.54
C ALA A 454 28.37 1.95 5.34
N GLY A 455 27.86 0.75 5.09
CA GLY A 455 26.81 0.15 5.94
C GLY A 455 27.40 -0.89 6.87
N LEU A 456 26.83 -1.00 8.06
CA LEU A 456 27.23 -1.98 9.06
C LEU A 456 26.46 -3.28 8.84
N LEU A 457 27.19 -4.39 8.67
CA LEU A 457 26.58 -5.72 8.55
C LEU A 457 25.96 -6.13 9.89
N ARG A 458 24.74 -6.66 9.82
CA ARG A 458 23.99 -7.22 10.94
C ARG A 458 23.44 -8.59 10.55
N THR A 459 23.21 -9.41 11.56
CA THR A 459 22.54 -10.70 11.39
C THR A 459 21.31 -10.74 12.27
N ALA A 460 20.16 -11.05 11.68
CA ALA A 460 18.91 -11.27 12.37
C ALA A 460 18.64 -12.77 12.48
N TYR A 461 18.30 -13.23 13.68
CA TYR A 461 17.81 -14.57 13.96
C TYR A 461 16.36 -14.49 14.41
N TYR A 462 15.47 -15.13 13.67
CA TYR A 462 14.04 -15.20 13.98
C TYR A 462 13.64 -16.61 14.40
N TYR A 463 13.12 -16.74 15.61
CA TYR A 463 12.63 -17.98 16.19
C TYR A 463 11.09 -17.95 16.19
N PRO A 464 10.41 -18.62 15.25
CA PRO A 464 8.95 -18.55 15.13
C PRO A 464 8.23 -19.17 16.33
N ASN A 465 8.85 -20.14 17.01
CA ASN A 465 8.32 -20.79 18.22
C ASN A 465 9.07 -20.33 19.49
N GLY A 466 9.77 -19.20 19.43
CA GLY A 466 10.59 -18.68 20.52
C GLY A 466 11.95 -19.36 20.66
N ALA A 467 12.87 -18.67 21.35
CA ALA A 467 14.15 -19.23 21.75
C ALA A 467 13.98 -20.10 23.02
N GLU A 468 15.01 -20.86 23.38
CA GLU A 468 14.99 -21.71 24.57
C GLU A 468 14.65 -20.88 25.82
N GLY A 469 13.47 -21.14 26.42
CA GLY A 469 12.95 -20.41 27.59
C GLY A 469 11.78 -19.44 27.33
N ASP A 470 11.43 -19.14 26.08
CA ASP A 470 10.43 -18.11 25.74
C ASP A 470 8.98 -18.62 25.64
N HIS A 471 8.68 -19.79 26.24
CA HIS A 471 7.34 -20.39 26.31
C HIS A 471 6.56 -20.50 24.97
N GLY A 472 7.26 -20.49 23.82
CA GLY A 472 6.62 -20.61 22.51
C GLY A 472 6.39 -19.28 21.77
N ALA A 473 6.70 -18.13 22.36
CA ALA A 473 6.44 -16.83 21.75
C ALA A 473 7.49 -16.48 20.68
N PRO A 474 7.11 -16.01 19.47
CA PRO A 474 8.07 -15.67 18.43
C PRO A 474 9.06 -14.60 18.87
N ARG A 475 10.33 -14.73 18.50
CA ARG A 475 11.39 -13.79 18.90
C ARG A 475 12.35 -13.47 17.76
N LEU A 476 12.72 -12.21 17.64
CA LEU A 476 13.78 -11.72 16.76
C LEU A 476 14.98 -11.26 17.61
N ILE A 477 16.19 -11.68 17.25
CA ILE A 477 17.45 -11.26 17.87
C ILE A 477 18.34 -10.68 16.79
N ILE A 478 18.96 -9.53 17.05
CA ILE A 478 19.90 -8.89 16.13
C ILE A 478 21.28 -8.85 16.77
N VAL A 479 22.27 -9.28 16.00
CA VAL A 479 23.67 -9.26 16.40
C VAL A 479 24.52 -8.42 15.45
N ASP A 480 25.64 -7.91 15.97
CA ASP A 480 26.71 -7.34 15.15
C ASP A 480 27.55 -8.41 14.44
N ASP A 481 28.61 -7.98 13.74
CA ASP A 481 29.53 -8.85 13.01
C ASP A 481 30.44 -9.71 13.93
N SER A 482 30.38 -9.47 15.24
CA SER A 482 31.10 -10.21 16.28
C SER A 482 30.15 -11.11 17.10
N ASP A 483 28.94 -11.35 16.61
CA ASP A 483 27.85 -12.11 17.27
C ASP A 483 27.41 -11.53 18.63
N ARG A 484 27.65 -10.24 18.89
CA ARG A 484 27.14 -9.57 20.09
C ARG A 484 25.70 -9.11 19.86
N GLU A 485 24.79 -9.49 20.76
CA GLU A 485 23.40 -9.03 20.75
C GLU A 485 23.34 -7.50 20.90
N LEU A 486 22.67 -6.87 19.94
CA LEU A 486 22.40 -5.43 19.91
C LEU A 486 20.97 -5.12 20.35
N ASP A 487 20.02 -5.92 19.88
CA ASP A 487 18.59 -5.73 20.15
C ASP A 487 17.85 -7.07 20.07
N SER A 488 16.73 -7.18 20.79
CA SER A 488 15.80 -8.28 20.64
C SER A 488 14.35 -7.86 20.84
N ILE A 489 13.47 -8.38 19.98
CA ILE A 489 12.03 -8.08 19.98
C ILE A 489 11.25 -9.38 20.12
N CYS A 490 10.35 -9.43 21.11
CA CYS A 490 9.33 -10.47 21.22
C CYS A 490 8.07 -10.10 20.41
N GLY A 491 7.49 -11.09 19.73
CA GLY A 491 6.30 -10.92 18.89
C GLY A 491 5.01 -10.64 19.66
N ASP A 492 5.03 -10.74 20.98
CA ASP A 492 3.90 -10.44 21.87
C ASP A 492 4.19 -9.16 22.68
N ARG A 493 3.99 -7.99 22.06
CA ARG A 493 3.99 -6.70 22.79
C ARG A 493 2.67 -6.47 23.55
N SER A 494 2.15 -7.50 24.23
CA SER A 494 1.20 -7.29 25.34
C SER A 494 1.90 -6.75 26.60
N ALA A 495 3.24 -6.73 26.63
CA ALA A 495 4.01 -6.11 27.70
C ALA A 495 4.75 -4.87 27.18
N ALA A 496 4.52 -3.74 27.86
CA ALA A 496 5.29 -2.50 27.75
C ALA A 496 6.81 -2.77 27.72
N PRO A 497 7.62 -1.88 27.10
CA PRO A 497 9.07 -2.05 27.08
C PRO A 497 9.61 -2.22 28.50
N ARG A 498 10.26 -3.35 28.77
CA ARG A 498 11.08 -3.51 29.98
C ARG A 498 12.21 -2.49 29.88
N GLU A 499 12.33 -1.65 30.90
CA GLU A 499 13.47 -0.75 31.09
C GLU A 499 14.78 -1.50 30.88
N ALA A 500 15.44 -1.22 29.75
CA ALA A 500 16.83 -1.61 29.57
C ALA A 500 17.66 -0.78 30.56
N SER A 501 18.41 -1.50 31.38
CA SER A 501 19.16 -1.04 32.53
C SER A 501 20.12 0.13 32.21
N LEU A 502 19.73 1.35 32.61
CA LEU A 502 20.66 2.45 32.87
C LEU A 502 21.07 2.42 34.35
N GLN A 503 21.96 1.50 34.70
CA GLN A 503 22.75 1.59 35.93
C GLN A 503 24.24 1.49 35.58
N ALA A 504 24.80 2.61 35.13
CA ALA A 504 26.19 2.95 35.40
C ALA A 504 26.39 4.46 35.15
N ALA A 505 26.94 5.14 36.15
CA ALA A 505 27.49 6.49 36.13
C ALA A 505 26.53 7.69 36.15
N MET A 506 25.93 7.98 37.32
CA MET A 506 25.88 9.37 37.78
C MET A 506 26.46 9.44 39.21
N LEU A 507 27.63 10.09 39.26
CA LEU A 507 28.34 10.49 40.46
C LEU A 507 27.50 11.51 41.26
N ASP A 508 27.18 11.11 42.49
CA ASP A 508 27.44 11.84 43.73
C ASP A 508 27.38 13.38 43.68
N LEU A 509 26.26 13.97 44.14
CA LEU A 509 26.27 15.24 44.87
C LEU A 509 25.14 15.29 45.93
N PRO A 510 25.40 15.82 47.14
CA PRO A 510 24.52 15.69 48.31
C PRO A 510 23.43 16.77 48.36
N SER A 511 22.28 16.42 48.93
CA SER A 511 21.22 17.36 49.32
C SER A 511 21.36 17.79 50.79
N PRO A 512 20.99 19.03 51.16
CA PRO A 512 20.49 19.34 52.50
C PRO A 512 19.06 18.84 52.71
#